data_AF-D0MWB5-F1
#
_entry.id   AF-D0MWB5-F1
#
_cell.length_a   1.000
_cell.length_b   1.000
_cell.length_c   1.000
_cell.angle_alpha   90.00
_cell.angle_beta   90.00
_cell.angle_gamma   90.00
#
_symmetry.space_group_name_H-M   'P 1'
#
loop_
_entity.id
_entity.type
_entity.pdbx_description
1 polymer ?
#
loop_
_entity_poly.entity_id
_entity_poly.type
_entity_poly.pdbx_seq_one_letter_code
_entity_poly.pdbx_strand_id
1 'polypeptide(L)'
;MTDFSRKNGLQSATTDISYSVFMDALTNLRQFGRKFYNADTMDVLNAAIKFIEDFADENEPDRETTKRLLLWINMKLGKFRGLVISDGLAVAILSLTRTLPKQGPLELCLKYLSKTGCNGNGVPGKSFSKYRAHFRPKSLSPEAKTHIETHFGGLAPEFVDL
;
A
#
# COMPACT_ATOMS: atom_id res chain seq x y z
N MET A 1 -19.68 23.42 7.00
CA MET A 1 -18.27 23.04 7.25
C MET A 1 -18.29 21.63 7.77
N THR A 2 -17.82 20.65 7.00
CA THR A 2 -17.87 19.24 7.39
C THR A 2 -16.78 18.96 8.41
N ASP A 3 -17.16 18.52 9.62
CA ASP A 3 -16.23 18.13 10.68
C ASP A 3 -15.53 16.81 10.31
N PHE A 4 -14.21 16.73 10.44
CA PHE A 4 -13.42 15.50 10.21
C PHE A 4 -12.71 15.04 11.50
N SER A 5 -13.09 15.56 12.66
CA SER A 5 -12.51 15.18 13.95
C SER A 5 -12.86 13.73 14.32
N ARG A 6 -12.07 13.09 15.18
CA ARG A 6 -12.36 11.75 15.73
C ARG A 6 -13.70 11.65 16.47
N LYS A 7 -14.31 12.80 16.81
CA LYS A 7 -15.63 12.88 17.44
C LYS A 7 -16.76 12.83 16.42
N ASN A 8 -16.47 13.05 15.14
CA ASN A 8 -17.44 12.86 14.08
C ASN A 8 -17.54 11.37 13.77
N GLY A 9 -18.51 10.70 14.41
CA GLY A 9 -18.91 9.36 14.00
C GLY A 9 -19.41 9.45 12.57
N LEU A 10 -18.68 8.85 11.63
CA LEU A 10 -19.18 8.68 10.27
C LEU A 10 -20.56 8.05 10.37
N GLN A 11 -21.55 8.61 9.65
CA GLN A 11 -22.87 8.01 9.60
C GLN A 11 -22.73 6.54 9.24
N SER A 12 -23.41 5.69 10.00
CA SER A 12 -23.53 4.27 9.68
C SER A 12 -23.99 4.12 8.24
N ALA A 13 -23.42 3.17 7.51
CA ALA A 13 -23.82 2.89 6.15
C ALA A 13 -25.33 2.62 6.10
N THR A 14 -26.02 3.26 5.16
CA THR A 14 -27.47 3.10 4.96
C THR A 14 -27.79 1.62 4.78
N THR A 15 -28.72 1.10 5.57
CA THR A 15 -29.16 -0.31 5.51
C THR A 15 -30.11 -0.58 4.36
N ASP A 16 -30.70 0.47 3.79
CA ASP A 16 -31.55 0.40 2.61
C ASP A 16 -30.84 1.00 1.39
N ILE A 17 -30.33 0.12 0.53
CA ILE A 17 -29.58 0.50 -0.67
C ILE A 17 -30.56 0.58 -1.86
N SER A 18 -30.56 1.72 -2.54
CA SER A 18 -31.16 1.91 -3.86
C SER A 18 -30.06 2.17 -4.90
N TYR A 19 -30.39 2.04 -6.18
CA TYR A 19 -29.45 2.34 -7.26
C TYR A 19 -28.99 3.81 -7.19
N SER A 20 -29.91 4.75 -6.93
CA SER A 20 -29.57 6.17 -6.75
C SER A 20 -28.57 6.41 -5.62
N VAL A 21 -28.79 5.82 -4.44
CA VAL A 21 -27.87 5.95 -3.29
C VAL A 21 -26.51 5.35 -3.61
N PHE A 22 -26.48 4.24 -4.34
CA PHE A 22 -25.23 3.61 -4.78
C PHE A 22 -24.47 4.51 -5.78
N MET A 23 -25.16 5.06 -6.78
CA MET A 23 -24.56 5.95 -7.78
C MET A 23 -24.07 7.26 -7.17
N ASP A 24 -24.82 7.84 -6.23
CA ASP A 24 -24.41 9.03 -5.49
C ASP A 24 -23.14 8.76 -4.67
N ALA A 25 -23.08 7.62 -3.97
CA ALA A 25 -21.90 7.24 -3.20
C ALA A 25 -20.66 7.07 -4.09
N LEU A 26 -20.80 6.39 -5.24
CA LEU A 26 -19.70 6.17 -6.18
C LEU A 26 -19.24 7.48 -6.84
N THR A 27 -20.20 8.35 -7.19
CA THR A 27 -19.91 9.68 -7.75
C THR A 27 -19.22 10.58 -6.73
N ASN A 28 -19.64 10.55 -5.47
CA ASN A 28 -19.00 11.29 -4.38
C ASN A 28 -17.57 10.80 -4.14
N LEU A 29 -17.33 9.48 -4.15
CA LEU A 29 -15.99 8.92 -4.08
C LEU A 29 -15.11 9.42 -5.23
N ARG A 30 -15.65 9.42 -6.46
CA ARG A 30 -14.95 9.95 -7.63
C ARG A 30 -14.66 11.43 -7.48
N GLN A 31 -15.61 12.26 -7.03
CA GLN A 31 -15.41 13.69 -6.83
C GLN A 31 -14.30 13.98 -5.81
N PHE A 32 -14.32 13.27 -4.69
CA PHE A 32 -13.25 13.34 -3.69
C PHE A 32 -11.92 12.92 -4.30
N GLY A 33 -11.90 11.78 -4.99
CA GLY A 33 -10.71 11.21 -5.64
C GLY A 33 -9.99 12.19 -6.57
N ARG A 34 -10.70 13.07 -7.28
CA ARG A 34 -10.10 14.07 -8.20
C ARG A 34 -9.05 14.96 -7.54
N LYS A 35 -9.14 15.17 -6.23
CA LYS A 35 -8.23 16.04 -5.48
C LYS A 35 -7.06 15.29 -4.86
N PHE A 36 -7.17 13.97 -4.68
CA PHE A 36 -6.24 13.20 -3.85
C PHE A 36 -5.58 12.03 -4.59
N TYR A 37 -6.22 11.50 -5.63
CA TYR A 37 -5.74 10.32 -6.35
C TYR A 37 -5.12 10.67 -7.70
N ASN A 38 -4.22 9.80 -8.15
CA ASN A 38 -3.56 9.90 -9.44
C ASN A 38 -4.52 9.59 -10.61
N ALA A 39 -4.07 9.86 -11.84
CA ALA A 39 -4.88 9.65 -13.05
C ALA A 39 -5.37 8.20 -13.17
N ASP A 40 -4.51 7.21 -12.94
CA ASP A 40 -4.85 5.79 -13.08
C ASP A 40 -5.99 5.37 -12.12
N THR A 41 -5.93 5.81 -10.87
CA THR A 41 -7.00 5.54 -9.90
C THR A 41 -8.30 6.23 -10.31
N MET A 42 -8.21 7.44 -10.87
CA MET A 42 -9.37 8.16 -11.38
C MET A 42 -10.00 7.46 -12.58
N ASP A 43 -9.21 6.85 -13.46
CA ASP A 43 -9.71 6.09 -14.61
C ASP A 43 -10.48 4.85 -14.17
N VAL A 44 -10.04 4.16 -13.11
CA VAL A 44 -10.78 3.05 -12.50
C VAL A 44 -12.13 3.52 -11.94
N LEU A 45 -12.18 4.65 -11.23
CA LEU A 45 -13.43 5.19 -10.70
C LEU A 45 -14.39 5.63 -11.81
N ASN A 46 -13.87 6.27 -12.86
CA ASN A 46 -14.68 6.66 -14.02
C ASN A 46 -15.23 5.42 -14.76
N ALA A 47 -14.41 4.38 -14.94
CA ALA A 47 -14.82 3.12 -15.55
C ALA A 47 -15.89 2.39 -14.73
N ALA A 48 -15.77 2.42 -13.39
CA ALA A 48 -16.78 1.86 -12.50
C ALA A 48 -18.13 2.57 -12.62
N ILE A 49 -18.14 3.90 -12.62
CA ILE A 49 -19.36 4.71 -12.83
C ILE A 49 -19.99 4.36 -14.18
N LYS A 50 -19.19 4.43 -15.26
CA LYS A 50 -19.66 4.14 -16.61
C LYS A 50 -20.25 2.74 -16.73
N PHE A 51 -19.62 1.73 -16.13
CA PHE A 51 -20.13 0.36 -16.16
C PHE A 51 -21.51 0.25 -15.50
N ILE A 52 -21.73 0.93 -14.37
CA ILE A 52 -23.01 0.87 -13.67
C ILE A 52 -24.10 1.66 -14.43
N GLU A 53 -23.74 2.79 -15.04
CA GLU A 53 -24.63 3.54 -15.93
C GLU A 53 -25.04 2.70 -17.14
N ASP A 54 -24.07 2.13 -17.85
CA ASP A 54 -24.31 1.28 -19.03
C ASP A 54 -25.13 0.02 -18.65
N PHE A 55 -24.98 -0.50 -17.43
CA PHE A 55 -25.78 -1.63 -16.93
C PHE A 55 -27.24 -1.26 -16.67
N ALA A 56 -27.50 -0.01 -16.24
CA ALA A 56 -28.83 0.48 -15.88
C ALA A 56 -29.58 1.16 -17.05
N ASP A 57 -28.95 1.28 -18.22
CA ASP A 57 -29.46 2.05 -19.37
C ASP A 57 -30.86 1.60 -19.82
N GLU A 58 -31.16 0.30 -19.77
CA GLU A 58 -32.47 -0.22 -20.16
C GLU A 58 -33.51 -0.15 -19.03
N ASN A 59 -33.12 -0.40 -17.78
CA ASN A 59 -33.97 -0.34 -16.60
C ASN A 59 -33.12 -0.18 -15.33
N GLU A 60 -33.60 0.64 -14.39
CA GLU A 60 -32.98 0.76 -13.07
C GLU A 60 -32.94 -0.62 -12.38
N PRO A 61 -31.77 -1.08 -11.90
CA PRO A 61 -31.65 -2.34 -11.22
C PRO A 61 -32.54 -2.42 -9.97
N ASP A 62 -33.19 -3.56 -9.78
CA ASP A 62 -33.91 -3.79 -8.53
C ASP A 62 -32.95 -3.80 -7.32
N ARG A 63 -33.53 -3.84 -6.12
CA ARG A 63 -32.78 -3.77 -4.86
C ARG A 63 -31.76 -4.91 -4.70
N GLU A 64 -32.10 -6.11 -5.13
CA GLU A 64 -31.20 -7.27 -4.97
C GLU A 64 -30.07 -7.24 -6.00
N THR A 65 -30.35 -6.78 -7.22
CA THR A 65 -29.36 -6.55 -8.26
C THR A 65 -28.42 -5.42 -7.87
N THR A 66 -28.94 -4.33 -7.31
CA THR A 66 -28.15 -3.22 -6.74
C THR A 66 -27.17 -3.71 -5.67
N LYS A 67 -27.61 -4.56 -4.74
CA LYS A 67 -26.72 -5.15 -3.72
C LYS A 67 -25.61 -5.98 -4.33
N ARG A 68 -25.91 -6.76 -5.37
CA ARG A 68 -24.92 -7.59 -6.07
C ARG A 68 -23.89 -6.73 -6.80
N LEU A 69 -24.32 -5.66 -7.47
CA LEU A 69 -23.45 -4.70 -8.14
C LEU A 69 -22.54 -3.98 -7.14
N LEU A 70 -23.09 -3.51 -6.01
CA LEU A 70 -22.30 -2.90 -4.94
C LEU A 70 -21.23 -3.86 -4.40
N LEU A 71 -21.61 -5.10 -4.10
CA LEU A 71 -20.66 -6.12 -3.64
C LEU A 71 -19.55 -6.35 -4.68
N TRP A 72 -19.92 -6.48 -5.95
CA TRP A 72 -18.97 -6.71 -7.03
C TRP A 72 -18.01 -5.52 -7.22
N ILE A 73 -18.51 -4.29 -7.22
CA ILE A 73 -17.67 -3.08 -7.28
C ILE A 73 -16.70 -3.03 -6.11
N ASN A 74 -17.17 -3.30 -4.88
CA ASN A 74 -16.30 -3.37 -3.71
C ASN A 74 -15.20 -4.42 -3.87
N MET A 75 -15.51 -5.60 -4.41
CA MET A 75 -14.51 -6.63 -4.71
C MET A 75 -13.48 -6.16 -5.75
N LYS A 76 -13.92 -5.46 -6.80
CA LYS A 76 -13.03 -4.94 -7.85
C LYS A 76 -12.11 -3.83 -7.33
N LEU A 77 -12.65 -2.87 -6.58
CA LEU A 77 -11.87 -1.82 -5.92
C LEU A 77 -10.89 -2.40 -4.90
N GLY A 78 -11.30 -3.42 -4.14
CA GLY A 78 -10.41 -4.14 -3.22
C GLY A 78 -9.23 -4.82 -3.93
N LYS A 79 -9.49 -5.49 -5.06
CA LYS A 79 -8.43 -6.08 -5.90
C LYS A 79 -7.48 -5.02 -6.46
N PHE A 80 -8.02 -3.92 -6.99
CA PHE A 80 -7.21 -2.80 -7.48
C PHE A 80 -6.30 -2.23 -6.37
N ARG A 81 -6.85 -1.97 -5.18
CA ARG A 81 -6.07 -1.54 -4.01
C ARG A 81 -4.96 -2.54 -3.68
N GLY A 82 -5.25 -3.84 -3.72
CA GLY A 82 -4.24 -4.88 -3.51
C GLY A 82 -3.08 -4.80 -4.50
N LEU A 83 -3.38 -4.59 -5.78
CA LEU A 83 -2.37 -4.43 -6.83
C LEU A 83 -1.54 -3.16 -6.62
N VAL A 84 -2.16 -2.01 -6.36
CA VAL A 84 -1.46 -0.75 -6.10
C VAL A 84 -0.51 -0.87 -4.91
N ILE A 85 -0.94 -1.50 -3.82
CA ILE A 85 -0.10 -1.73 -2.65
C ILE A 85 1.07 -2.66 -2.99
N SER A 86 0.81 -3.74 -3.72
CA SER A 86 1.86 -4.71 -4.11
C SER A 86 2.91 -4.07 -5.01
N ASP A 87 2.49 -3.29 -6.02
CA ASP A 87 3.41 -2.64 -6.96
C ASP A 87 4.16 -1.49 -6.28
N GLY A 88 3.46 -0.65 -5.51
CA GLY A 88 4.10 0.39 -4.71
C GLY A 88 5.10 -0.18 -3.69
N LEU A 89 4.80 -1.31 -3.06
CA LEU A 89 5.72 -2.03 -2.19
C LEU A 89 6.93 -2.56 -2.98
N ALA A 90 6.73 -3.12 -4.17
CA ALA A 90 7.82 -3.57 -5.02
C ALA A 90 8.74 -2.42 -5.43
N VAL A 91 8.18 -1.27 -5.83
CA VAL A 91 8.95 -0.06 -6.16
C VAL A 91 9.70 0.47 -4.93
N ALA A 92 9.08 0.51 -3.76
CA ALA A 92 9.73 0.92 -2.51
C ALA A 92 10.86 -0.04 -2.08
N ILE A 93 10.70 -1.35 -2.31
CA ILE A 93 11.76 -2.34 -2.07
C ILE A 93 12.89 -2.18 -3.09
N LEU A 94 12.57 -1.91 -4.36
CA LEU A 94 13.55 -1.68 -5.41
C LEU A 94 14.36 -0.39 -5.18
N SER A 95 13.72 0.69 -4.72
CA SER A 95 14.42 1.93 -4.38
C SER A 95 15.35 1.73 -3.19
N LEU A 96 14.90 1.01 -2.16
CA LEU A 96 15.73 0.66 -1.00
C LEU A 96 16.92 -0.22 -1.40
N THR A 97 16.71 -1.32 -2.13
CA THR A 97 17.79 -2.24 -2.52
C THR A 97 18.85 -1.60 -3.40
N ARG A 98 18.47 -0.66 -4.28
CA ARG A 98 19.42 0.11 -5.10
C ARG A 98 20.32 1.04 -4.28
N THR A 99 19.85 1.56 -3.15
CA THR A 99 20.64 2.46 -2.29
C THR A 99 21.48 1.72 -1.26
N LEU A 100 21.27 0.40 -1.10
CA LEU A 100 22.06 -0.37 -0.14
C LEU A 100 23.52 -0.47 -0.60
N PRO A 101 24.47 -0.21 0.31
CA PRO A 101 25.87 -0.52 0.09
C PRO A 101 26.04 -1.97 -0.38
N LYS A 102 27.03 -2.20 -1.24
CA LYS A 102 27.34 -3.52 -1.80
C LYS A 102 28.77 -3.93 -1.47
N GLN A 103 28.96 -5.23 -1.23
CA GLN A 103 30.27 -5.88 -1.16
C GLN A 103 30.37 -6.87 -2.33
N GLY A 104 31.00 -6.42 -3.42
CA GLY A 104 30.95 -7.13 -4.69
C GLY A 104 29.50 -7.22 -5.22
N PRO A 105 28.98 -8.42 -5.54
CA PRO A 105 27.61 -8.58 -6.04
C PRO A 105 26.54 -8.62 -4.93
N LEU A 106 26.94 -8.63 -3.66
CA LEU A 106 26.04 -8.84 -2.52
C LEU A 106 25.62 -7.50 -1.90
N GLU A 107 24.33 -7.38 -1.59
CA GLU A 107 23.76 -6.23 -0.90
C GLU A 107 23.89 -6.36 0.62
N LEU A 108 23.95 -5.22 1.30
CA LEU A 108 23.98 -5.19 2.76
C LEU A 108 22.74 -5.85 3.38
N CYS A 109 22.94 -6.73 4.36
CA CYS A 109 21.85 -7.22 5.20
C CYS A 109 21.48 -6.18 6.27
N LEU A 110 20.36 -5.47 6.10
CA LEU A 110 19.90 -4.50 7.10
C LEU A 110 19.63 -5.10 8.49
N LYS A 111 19.19 -6.36 8.54
CA LYS A 111 18.97 -7.07 9.80
C LYS A 111 20.28 -7.37 10.55
N TYR A 112 21.42 -7.43 9.85
CA TYR A 112 22.72 -7.55 10.49
C TYR A 112 23.12 -6.27 11.25
N LEU A 113 22.72 -5.09 10.75
CA LEU A 113 23.02 -3.82 11.43
C LEU A 113 22.05 -3.47 12.57
N SER A 114 20.99 -4.26 12.76
CA SER A 114 19.92 -3.94 13.70
C SER A 114 20.12 -4.60 15.06
N LYS A 115 19.43 -4.09 16.10
CA LYS A 115 19.39 -4.73 17.43
C LYS A 115 18.86 -6.16 17.39
N THR A 116 18.02 -6.49 16.39
CA THR A 116 17.53 -7.86 16.20
C THR A 116 18.66 -8.81 15.79
N GLY A 117 19.64 -8.31 15.03
CA GLY A 117 20.78 -9.08 14.54
C GLY A 117 20.41 -10.14 13.48
N CYS A 118 21.44 -10.61 12.77
CA CYS A 118 21.32 -11.71 11.82
C CYS A 118 22.47 -12.71 12.03
N ASN A 119 22.12 -13.92 12.46
CA ASN A 119 23.09 -15.01 12.69
C ASN A 119 23.59 -15.67 11.38
N GLY A 120 23.08 -15.23 10.24
CA GLY A 120 23.52 -15.72 8.93
C GLY A 120 23.22 -17.20 8.70
N ASN A 121 24.12 -17.88 7.99
CA ASN A 121 24.09 -19.33 7.76
C ASN A 121 25.24 -20.05 8.50
N GLY A 122 25.74 -19.47 9.60
CA GLY A 122 26.87 -20.03 10.36
C GLY A 122 28.26 -19.71 9.79
N VAL A 123 28.35 -19.05 8.64
CA VAL A 123 29.63 -18.58 8.06
C VAL A 123 29.81 -17.08 8.34
N PRO A 124 30.96 -16.65 8.89
CA PRO A 124 31.25 -15.23 9.12
C PRO A 124 31.09 -14.40 7.84
N GLY A 125 30.43 -13.24 7.94
CA GLY A 125 30.21 -12.35 6.81
C GLY A 125 29.05 -12.76 5.88
N LYS A 126 28.42 -13.94 6.06
CA LYS A 126 27.33 -14.39 5.20
C LYS A 126 25.96 -14.24 5.84
N SER A 127 25.02 -13.75 5.05
CA SER A 127 23.61 -13.74 5.43
C SER A 127 22.94 -15.08 5.10
N PHE A 128 21.75 -15.29 5.68
CA PHE A 128 20.88 -16.41 5.28
C PHE A 128 20.44 -16.28 3.80
N SER A 129 20.29 -15.06 3.31
CA SER A 129 20.04 -14.80 1.89
C SER A 129 21.34 -14.88 1.08
N LYS A 130 21.33 -15.66 0.00
CA LYS A 130 22.45 -15.77 -0.96
C LYS A 130 22.80 -14.47 -1.67
N TYR A 131 21.93 -13.46 -1.62
CA TYR A 131 22.13 -12.14 -2.25
C TYR A 131 22.58 -11.06 -1.26
N ARG A 132 22.74 -11.41 0.03
CA ARG A 132 23.09 -10.45 1.08
C ARG A 132 24.34 -10.84 1.84
N ALA A 133 25.09 -9.83 2.28
CA ALA A 133 26.30 -10.00 3.07
C ALA A 133 26.21 -9.23 4.39
N HIS A 134 27.01 -9.68 5.37
CA HIS A 134 27.21 -9.00 6.63
C HIS A 134 28.53 -8.24 6.56
N PHE A 135 28.44 -6.93 6.51
CA PHE A 135 29.59 -6.04 6.55
C PHE A 135 29.16 -4.68 7.08
N ARG A 136 30.14 -3.92 7.57
CA ARG A 136 29.93 -2.54 7.99
C ARG A 136 30.06 -1.61 6.77
N PRO A 137 29.01 -0.89 6.38
CA PRO A 137 29.12 0.10 5.31
C PRO A 137 29.82 1.37 5.79
N LYS A 138 30.22 2.24 4.85
CA LYS A 138 30.76 3.59 5.18
C LYS A 138 29.68 4.57 5.62
N SER A 139 28.48 4.42 5.08
CA SER A 139 27.32 5.25 5.39
C SER A 139 26.05 4.48 5.03
N LEU A 140 24.92 4.89 5.62
CA LEU A 140 23.61 4.31 5.35
C LEU A 140 22.62 5.40 4.96
N SER A 141 21.78 5.13 3.95
CA SER A 141 20.77 6.10 3.52
C SER A 141 19.70 6.33 4.60
N PRO A 142 19.05 7.50 4.64
CA PRO A 142 17.96 7.78 5.59
C PRO A 142 16.85 6.72 5.54
N GLU A 143 16.48 6.27 4.34
CA GLU A 143 15.42 5.27 4.12
C GLU A 143 15.78 3.93 4.74
N ALA A 144 17.04 3.51 4.62
CA ALA A 144 17.54 2.28 5.23
C ALA A 144 17.57 2.38 6.76
N LYS A 145 17.92 3.56 7.32
CA LYS A 145 17.83 3.81 8.77
C LYS A 145 16.38 3.73 9.27
N THR A 146 15.45 4.41 8.59
CA THR A 146 14.02 4.35 8.91
C THR A 146 13.48 2.93 8.83
N HIS A 147 13.90 2.15 7.82
CA HIS A 147 13.48 0.76 7.69
C HIS A 147 13.98 -0.11 8.85
N ILE A 148 15.24 0.04 9.26
CA ILE A 148 15.83 -0.65 10.41
C ILE A 148 15.09 -0.29 11.71
N GLU A 149 14.81 0.99 11.92
CA GLU A 149 14.08 1.47 13.11
C GLU A 149 12.68 0.85 13.17
N THR A 150 11.95 0.92 12.05
CA THR A 150 10.55 0.49 11.99
C THR A 150 10.38 -1.03 12.09
N HIS A 151 11.27 -1.82 11.48
CA HIS A 151 11.06 -3.26 11.31
C HIS A 151 11.99 -4.13 12.15
N PHE A 152 13.13 -3.60 12.60
CA PHE A 152 14.18 -4.39 13.23
C PHE A 152 14.67 -3.83 14.59
N GLY A 153 13.96 -2.84 15.15
CA GLY A 153 14.22 -2.30 16.49
C GLY A 153 15.35 -1.27 16.57
N GLY A 154 15.76 -0.72 15.43
CA GLY A 154 16.83 0.28 15.35
C GLY A 154 18.22 -0.33 15.21
N LEU A 155 19.22 0.55 15.03
CA LEU A 155 20.62 0.16 14.88
C LEU A 155 21.17 -0.47 16.16
N ALA A 156 21.98 -1.50 16.02
CA ALA A 156 22.70 -2.09 17.15
C ALA A 156 23.74 -1.09 17.71
N PRO A 157 24.13 -1.19 19.00
CA PRO A 157 25.04 -0.24 19.64
C PRO A 157 26.35 -0.02 18.88
N GLU A 158 26.87 -1.05 18.23
CA GLU A 158 28.09 -0.98 17.45
C GLU A 158 27.93 -0.22 16.12
N PHE A 159 26.71 0.07 15.67
CA PHE A 159 26.39 0.71 14.38
C PHE A 159 25.71 2.07 14.52
N VAL A 160 25.59 2.63 15.74
CA VAL A 160 24.85 3.88 15.98
C VAL A 160 25.46 5.12 15.32
N ASP A 161 26.72 5.05 14.93
CA ASP A 161 27.47 6.10 14.22
C ASP A 161 27.27 6.10 12.69
N LEU A 162 26.60 5.07 12.14
CA LEU A 162 26.26 4.98 10.71
C LEU A 162 25.17 5.95 10.29
#